data_AF-A0A437UN70-F1
#
_entry.id   AF-A0A437UN70-F1
#
_cell.length_a   1.000
_cell.length_b   1.000
_cell.length_c   1.000
_cell.angle_alpha   90.00
_cell.angle_beta   90.00
_cell.angle_gamma   90.00
#
_symmetry.space_group_name_H-M   'P 1'
#
loop_
_entity.id
_entity.type
_entity.pdbx_description
1 polymer ?
#
loop_
_entity_poly.entity_id
_entity_poly.type
_entity_poly.pdbx_seq_one_letter_code
_entity_poly.pdbx_strand_id
1 'polypeptide(L)'
;MYCSKCGEQIEESSKFCPFCGAPQERNATSGGELIKQGAEETFKDVKSQIDQKKQTGQLYLIVGWVSMVVSLLFIPVLFGAIAVIMGYLYRDKDEKMGTILMIAGVAGGILGVLIGMSTGY
;
A
#
# COMPACT_ATOMS: atom_id res chain seq x y z
N MET A 1 -51.01 13.83 2.38
CA MET A 1 -50.16 14.80 3.11
C MET A 1 -49.34 15.62 2.12
N TYR A 2 -48.70 16.72 2.50
CA TYR A 2 -47.81 17.49 1.60
C TYR A 2 -46.35 17.20 1.93
N CYS A 3 -45.49 17.14 0.91
CA CYS A 3 -44.07 16.93 1.08
C CYS A 3 -43.44 18.11 1.82
N SER A 4 -42.73 17.83 2.91
CA SER A 4 -42.02 18.83 3.71
C SER A 4 -40.90 19.57 2.97
N LYS A 5 -40.42 19.05 1.83
CA LYS A 5 -39.33 19.66 1.05
C LYS A 5 -39.79 20.46 -0.17
N CYS A 6 -40.81 19.97 -0.90
CA CYS A 6 -41.25 20.60 -2.15
C CYS A 6 -42.69 21.11 -2.13
N GLY A 7 -43.46 20.84 -1.07
CA GLY A 7 -44.84 21.31 -0.95
C GLY A 7 -45.87 20.57 -1.83
N GLU A 8 -45.44 19.57 -2.60
CA GLU A 8 -46.33 18.80 -3.48
C GLU A 8 -47.18 17.79 -2.69
N GLN A 9 -48.40 17.52 -3.15
CA GLN A 9 -49.29 16.57 -2.49
C GLN A 9 -48.79 15.14 -2.71
N ILE A 10 -48.65 14.38 -1.62
CA ILE A 10 -48.13 13.02 -1.60
C ILE A 10 -49.06 12.08 -0.81
N GLU A 11 -49.08 10.82 -1.25
CA GLU A 11 -49.77 9.76 -0.52
C GLU A 11 -49.19 9.59 0.87
N GLU A 12 -50.09 9.32 1.80
CA GLU A 12 -49.75 9.17 3.19
C GLU A 12 -48.76 8.02 3.42
N SER A 13 -48.92 6.87 2.80
CA SER A 13 -48.00 5.73 2.97
C SER A 13 -46.64 5.86 2.24
N SER A 14 -46.37 6.96 1.53
CA SER A 14 -45.15 7.11 0.73
C SER A 14 -43.92 7.38 1.61
N LYS A 15 -42.91 6.49 1.55
CA LYS A 15 -41.62 6.64 2.26
C LYS A 15 -40.73 7.74 1.66
N PHE A 16 -40.97 8.07 0.40
CA PHE A 16 -40.24 9.07 -0.36
C PHE A 16 -41.21 9.85 -1.25
N CYS A 17 -40.96 11.14 -1.42
CA CYS A 17 -41.75 11.98 -2.32
C CYS A 17 -41.42 11.66 -3.79
N PRO A 18 -42.40 11.29 -4.63
CA PRO A 18 -42.17 10.95 -6.03
C PRO A 18 -41.76 12.15 -6.90
N PHE A 19 -42.05 13.38 -6.46
CA PHE A 19 -41.76 14.60 -7.24
C PHE A 19 -40.36 15.17 -6.99
N CYS A 20 -39.84 15.06 -5.77
CA CYS A 20 -38.53 15.63 -5.40
C CYS A 20 -37.53 14.63 -4.80
N GLY A 21 -37.95 13.37 -4.60
CA GLY A 21 -37.11 12.30 -4.05
C GLY A 21 -36.83 12.39 -2.54
N ALA A 22 -37.41 13.37 -1.83
CA ALA A 22 -37.13 13.57 -0.41
C ALA A 22 -37.75 12.46 0.46
N PRO A 23 -36.99 11.89 1.43
CA PRO A 23 -37.56 10.93 2.38
C PRO A 23 -38.64 11.59 3.23
N GLN A 24 -39.73 10.87 3.47
CA GLN A 24 -40.82 11.29 4.32
C GLN A 24 -40.80 10.46 5.59
N GLU A 25 -40.53 11.10 6.71
CA GLU A 25 -40.38 10.42 7.99
C GLU A 25 -41.73 9.96 8.52
N ARG A 26 -42.15 8.75 8.14
CA ARG A 26 -43.15 8.01 8.90
C ARG A 26 -42.43 7.17 9.94
N ASN A 27 -42.72 7.45 11.21
CA ASN A 27 -42.28 6.71 12.39
C ASN A 27 -42.51 5.20 12.21
N ALA A 28 -41.52 4.52 11.62
CA ALA A 28 -41.19 3.15 11.92
C ALA A 28 -40.13 3.20 13.01
N THR A 29 -40.59 3.19 14.26
CA THR A 29 -39.73 2.97 15.42
C THR A 29 -38.98 1.66 15.27
N SER A 30 -37.73 1.65 15.78
CA SER A 30 -36.82 0.51 15.99
C SER A 30 -35.94 0.06 14.81
N GLY A 31 -35.03 0.94 14.37
CA GLY A 31 -33.88 0.52 13.55
C GLY A 31 -32.57 1.30 13.78
N GLY A 32 -32.62 2.45 14.48
CA GLY A 32 -31.45 3.34 14.62
C GLY A 32 -30.63 3.14 15.90
N GLU A 33 -31.21 2.60 16.97
CA GLU A 33 -30.55 2.54 18.29
C GLU A 33 -29.79 1.22 18.51
N LEU A 34 -30.29 0.11 17.96
CA LEU A 34 -29.60 -1.19 17.94
C LEU A 34 -28.31 -1.16 17.09
N ILE A 35 -28.23 -0.27 16.09
CA ILE A 35 -27.04 -0.13 15.24
C ILE A 35 -25.89 0.57 15.97
N LYS A 36 -26.15 1.40 16.98
CA LYS A 36 -25.07 2.02 17.76
C LYS A 36 -24.36 1.01 18.66
N GLN A 37 -25.12 0.16 19.34
CA GLN A 37 -24.55 -0.88 20.21
C GLN A 37 -23.84 -1.98 19.40
N GLY A 38 -24.39 -2.38 18.25
CA GLY A 38 -23.75 -3.35 17.35
C GLY A 38 -22.52 -2.78 16.62
N ALA A 39 -22.52 -1.50 16.27
CA ALA A 39 -21.36 -0.84 15.67
C ALA A 39 -20.20 -0.72 16.65
N GLU A 40 -20.46 -0.50 17.94
CA GLU A 40 -19.40 -0.40 18.96
C GLU A 40 -18.72 -1.75 19.22
N GLU A 41 -19.48 -2.85 19.28
CA GLU A 41 -18.96 -4.23 19.34
C GLU A 41 -18.19 -4.60 18.05
N THR A 42 -18.71 -4.23 16.88
CA THR A 42 -18.07 -4.50 15.57
C THR A 42 -16.77 -3.70 15.41
N PHE A 43 -16.73 -2.45 15.88
CA PHE A 43 -15.51 -1.63 15.82
C PHE A 43 -14.42 -2.16 16.76
N LYS A 44 -14.81 -2.81 17.87
CA LYS A 44 -13.90 -3.45 18.83
C LYS A 44 -13.23 -4.70 18.23
N ASP A 45 -13.98 -5.52 17.49
CA ASP A 45 -13.46 -6.70 16.78
C ASP A 45 -12.50 -6.29 15.65
N VAL A 46 -12.88 -5.27 14.87
CA VAL A 46 -12.04 -4.69 13.80
C VAL A 46 -10.73 -4.11 14.36
N LYS A 47 -10.76 -3.46 15.53
CA LYS A 47 -9.55 -2.92 16.16
C LYS A 47 -8.59 -4.05 16.59
N SER A 48 -9.11 -5.18 17.07
CA SER A 48 -8.31 -6.35 17.46
C SER A 48 -7.61 -7.01 16.25
N GLN A 49 -8.27 -7.02 15.10
CA GLN A 49 -7.70 -7.49 13.82
C GLN A 49 -6.57 -6.57 13.32
N ILE A 50 -6.62 -5.27 13.64
CA ILE A 50 -5.56 -4.31 13.27
C ILE A 50 -4.32 -4.46 14.16
N ASP A 51 -4.48 -4.77 15.45
CA ASP A 51 -3.34 -5.04 16.34
C ASP A 51 -2.62 -6.35 15.99
N GLN A 52 -3.35 -7.40 15.59
CA GLN A 52 -2.75 -8.65 15.05
C GLN A 52 -2.00 -8.41 13.72
N LYS A 53 -2.51 -7.52 12.86
CA LYS A 53 -1.84 -7.14 11.60
C LYS A 53 -0.53 -6.37 11.80
N LYS A 54 -0.27 -5.82 12.99
CA LYS A 54 1.00 -5.12 13.32
C LYS A 54 2.17 -6.11 13.44
N GLN A 55 1.94 -7.32 13.97
CA GLN A 55 2.98 -8.35 14.07
C GLN A 55 3.18 -9.11 12.75
N THR A 56 2.11 -9.39 11.99
CA THR A 56 2.20 -10.02 10.66
C THR A 56 2.69 -9.04 9.57
N GLY A 57 2.43 -7.75 9.74
CA GLY A 57 2.93 -6.68 8.88
C GLY A 57 4.46 -6.50 8.97
N GLN A 58 5.02 -6.64 10.17
CA GLN A 58 6.48 -6.66 10.36
C GLN A 58 7.13 -7.82 9.60
N LEU A 59 6.54 -9.01 9.61
CA LEU A 59 7.03 -10.14 8.82
C LEU A 59 6.99 -9.87 7.32
N TYR A 60 5.92 -9.25 6.81
CA TYR A 60 5.83 -8.91 5.38
C TYR A 60 6.84 -7.82 4.98
N LEU A 61 7.09 -6.84 5.85
CA LEU A 61 8.14 -5.82 5.68
C LEU A 61 9.54 -6.43 5.71
N ILE A 62 9.81 -7.31 6.69
CA ILE A 62 11.10 -8.03 6.81
C ILE A 62 11.33 -8.93 5.60
N VAL A 63 10.33 -9.70 5.18
CA VAL A 63 10.41 -10.56 3.98
C VAL A 63 10.59 -9.73 2.72
N GLY A 64 9.89 -8.60 2.60
CA GLY A 64 10.07 -7.66 1.50
C GLY A 64 11.49 -7.09 1.43
N TRP A 65 12.06 -6.69 2.56
CA TRP A 65 13.42 -6.17 2.64
C TRP A 65 14.46 -7.25 2.35
N VAL A 66 14.29 -8.46 2.88
CA VAL A 66 15.15 -9.61 2.59
C VAL A 66 15.09 -9.97 1.11
N SER A 67 13.90 -9.98 0.50
CA SER A 67 13.71 -10.22 -0.94
C SER A 67 14.35 -9.13 -1.81
N MET A 68 14.20 -7.86 -1.39
CA MET A 68 14.83 -6.72 -2.05
C MET A 68 16.35 -6.81 -1.98
N VAL A 69 16.92 -7.06 -0.79
CA VAL A 69 18.38 -7.19 -0.59
C VAL A 69 18.92 -8.41 -1.33
N VAL A 70 18.25 -9.56 -1.28
CA VAL A 70 18.64 -10.76 -2.05
C VAL A 70 18.68 -10.47 -3.54
N SER A 71 17.65 -9.82 -4.09
CA SER A 71 17.63 -9.44 -5.51
C SER A 71 18.73 -8.44 -5.84
N LEU A 72 18.94 -7.45 -4.96
CA LEU A 72 19.95 -6.42 -5.11
C LEU A 72 21.37 -6.93 -4.88
N LEU A 73 21.56 -8.12 -4.30
CA LEU A 73 22.88 -8.73 -4.10
C LEU A 73 23.14 -9.77 -5.19
N PHE A 74 22.12 -10.52 -5.61
CA PHE A 74 22.23 -11.52 -6.66
C PHE A 74 22.45 -10.91 -8.06
N ILE A 75 21.76 -9.81 -8.39
CA ILE A 75 21.91 -9.11 -9.68
C ILE A 75 23.33 -8.54 -9.87
N PRO A 76 23.91 -7.76 -8.93
CA PRO A 76 25.27 -7.26 -9.07
C PRO A 76 26.33 -8.33 -8.84
N VAL A 77 26.05 -9.44 -8.16
CA VAL A 77 26.99 -10.58 -8.14
C VAL A 77 27.07 -11.22 -9.53
N LEU A 78 25.95 -11.40 -10.23
CA LEU A 78 25.95 -11.90 -11.61
C LEU A 78 26.58 -10.90 -12.59
N PHE A 79 26.11 -9.65 -12.59
CA PHE A 79 26.65 -8.60 -13.46
C PHE A 79 28.11 -8.29 -13.13
N GLY A 80 28.48 -8.33 -11.85
CA GLY A 80 29.83 -8.15 -11.37
C GLY A 80 30.75 -9.27 -11.83
N ALA A 81 30.35 -10.54 -11.68
CA ALA A 81 31.14 -11.66 -12.19
C ALA A 81 31.35 -11.58 -13.70
N ILE A 82 30.30 -11.26 -14.47
CA ILE A 82 30.39 -11.06 -15.92
C ILE A 82 31.32 -9.89 -16.26
N ALA A 83 31.19 -8.76 -15.55
CA ALA A 83 32.05 -7.58 -15.73
C ALA A 83 33.51 -7.84 -15.36
N VAL A 84 33.79 -8.64 -14.32
CA VAL A 84 35.14 -9.06 -13.96
C VAL A 84 35.73 -9.95 -15.04
N ILE A 85 34.97 -10.92 -15.57
CA ILE A 85 35.43 -11.82 -16.63
C ILE A 85 35.69 -11.05 -17.93
N MET A 86 34.76 -10.19 -18.35
CA MET A 86 34.95 -9.34 -19.53
C MET A 86 36.05 -8.31 -19.34
N GLY A 87 36.14 -7.70 -18.16
CA GLY A 87 37.21 -6.76 -17.81
C GLY A 87 38.58 -7.43 -17.81
N TYR A 88 38.66 -8.68 -17.33
CA TYR A 88 39.90 -9.47 -17.38
C TYR A 88 40.31 -9.80 -18.82
N LEU A 89 39.36 -10.14 -19.69
CA LEU A 89 39.66 -10.41 -21.11
C LEU A 89 40.02 -9.14 -21.90
N TYR A 90 39.43 -8.00 -21.54
CA TYR A 90 39.69 -6.70 -22.16
C TYR A 90 40.93 -5.99 -21.59
N ARG A 91 41.51 -6.54 -20.52
CA ARG A 91 42.69 -6.01 -19.82
C ARG A 91 43.95 -5.99 -20.69
N ASP A 92 44.01 -6.83 -21.73
CA ASP A 92 45.13 -6.87 -22.68
C ASP A 92 45.17 -5.69 -23.66
N LYS A 93 44.05 -4.98 -23.87
CA LYS A 93 44.00 -3.79 -24.74
C LYS A 93 44.15 -2.47 -23.99
N ASP A 94 43.48 -2.31 -22.84
CA ASP A 94 43.43 -1.03 -22.12
C ASP A 94 43.15 -1.23 -20.61
N GLU A 95 44.19 -1.16 -19.79
CA GLU A 95 44.17 -1.40 -18.34
C GLU A 95 43.34 -0.37 -17.54
N LYS A 96 43.22 0.85 -18.07
CA LYS A 96 42.55 1.97 -17.37
C LYS A 96 41.04 1.85 -17.41
N MET A 97 40.49 1.40 -18.54
CA MET A 97 39.03 1.30 -18.74
C MET A 97 38.42 0.14 -17.94
N GLY A 98 39.13 -0.99 -17.84
CA GLY A 98 38.69 -2.12 -17.02
C GLY A 98 38.64 -1.78 -15.52
N THR A 99 39.62 -1.02 -15.04
CA THR A 99 39.69 -0.59 -13.63
C THR A 99 38.59 0.43 -13.30
N ILE A 100 38.32 1.37 -14.21
CA ILE A 100 37.22 2.34 -14.06
C ILE A 100 35.86 1.64 -13.97
N LEU A 101 35.60 0.63 -14.80
CA LEU A 101 34.37 -0.15 -14.79
C LEU A 101 34.17 -0.93 -13.47
N MET A 102 35.24 -1.49 -12.90
CA MET A 102 35.19 -2.14 -11.58
C MET A 102 34.82 -1.15 -10.47
N ILE A 103 35.51 -0.02 -10.39
CA ILE A 103 35.30 0.96 -9.31
C ILE A 103 33.91 1.62 -9.43
N ALA A 104 33.48 1.95 -10.64
CA ALA A 104 32.16 2.53 -10.89
C ALA A 104 31.02 1.56 -10.53
N GLY A 105 31.17 0.27 -10.82
CA GLY A 105 30.19 -0.75 -10.44
C GLY A 105 30.06 -0.93 -8.93
N VAL A 106 31.18 -0.98 -8.21
CA VAL A 106 31.19 -1.08 -6.75
C VAL A 106 30.62 0.18 -6.11
N ALA A 107 31.03 1.36 -6.56
CA ALA A 107 30.53 2.64 -6.05
C ALA A 107 29.03 2.82 -6.32
N GLY A 108 28.56 2.47 -7.52
CA GLY A 108 27.15 2.51 -7.90
C GLY A 108 26.28 1.54 -7.08
N GLY A 109 26.79 0.34 -6.80
CA GLY A 109 26.11 -0.63 -5.94
C GLY A 109 25.96 -0.13 -4.49
N ILE A 110 27.03 0.40 -3.91
CA ILE A 110 27.02 0.95 -2.54
C ILE A 110 26.09 2.17 -2.44
N LEU A 111 26.15 3.09 -3.41
CA LEU A 111 25.26 4.25 -3.46
C LEU A 111 23.79 3.83 -3.63
N GLY A 112 23.52 2.84 -4.48
CA GLY A 112 22.16 2.30 -4.66
C GLY A 112 21.59 1.71 -3.37
N VAL A 113 22.39 0.96 -2.60
CA VAL A 113 21.98 0.41 -1.30
C VAL A 113 21.71 1.53 -0.28
N LEU A 114 22.59 2.53 -0.21
CA LEU A 114 22.46 3.64 0.74
C LEU A 114 21.21 4.49 0.46
N ILE A 115 20.92 4.78 -0.81
CA ILE A 115 19.71 5.54 -1.21
C ILE A 115 18.43 4.71 -0.99
N GLY A 116 18.51 3.40 -1.24
CA GLY A 116 17.41 2.48 -0.96
C GLY A 116 17.08 2.38 0.53
N MET A 117 18.10 2.42 1.38
CA MET A 117 17.94 2.35 2.84
C MET A 117 17.42 3.67 3.45
N SER A 118 17.77 4.82 2.88
CA SER A 118 17.36 6.14 3.38
C SER A 118 15.93 6.54 2.99
N THR A 119 15.38 5.98 1.91
CA THR A 119 14.02 6.28 1.43
C THR A 119 12.94 5.44 2.16
N GLY A 120 13.34 4.46 2.97
CA GLY A 120 12.45 3.54 3.66
C GLY A 120 12.03 3.93 5.08
N TYR A 121 12.43 5.11 5.58
CA TYR A 121 12.07 5.63 6.91
C TYR A 121 10.94 6.67 6.84
#